data_AF-X1KSJ5-F1
#
_entry.id   AF-X1KSJ5-F1
#
_cell.length_a   1.000
_cell.length_b   1.000
_cell.length_c   1.000
_cell.angle_alpha   90.00
_cell.angle_beta   90.00
_cell.angle_gamma   90.00
#
_symmetry.space_group_name_H-M   'P 1'
#
loop_
_entity.id
_entity.type
_entity.pdbx_description
1 polymer ?
#
loop_
_entity_poly.entity_id
_entity_poly.type
_entity_poly.pdbx_seq_one_letter_code
_entity_poly.pdbx_strand_id
1 'polypeptide(L)'
;VADTVVGIFVIDELENPINFRDFNGEINKIIEFYELIGENNLPQEFINLLEELSENGYNEFIVDNSNLSNLINQNSNFNAKHEVPCPLIQSFKLNLINSVNKYGVQITEEQIRERSKKLGESLAKKSISRASGKDDILIIQMINTLDLLKKTINLFSTRIREWYGLHFPELTDKIIEDHVLFSKLISIIGNRENFTKENLQEKFSFKDYTLNEIITQSQNSMGAEIDLDNIQKFSPYAKVLQ
;
A
#
# COMPACT_ATOMS: atom_id res chain seq x y z
N VAL A 1 4.25 -31.89 -17.47
CA VAL A 1 4.13 -30.49 -17.95
C VAL A 1 5.21 -29.67 -17.26
N ALA A 2 6.11 -29.08 -18.05
CA ALA A 2 7.17 -28.21 -17.58
C ALA A 2 6.88 -26.78 -18.03
N ASP A 3 6.59 -25.90 -17.07
CA ASP A 3 6.49 -24.46 -17.25
C ASP A 3 7.88 -23.82 -17.22
N THR A 4 8.20 -22.97 -18.19
CA THR A 4 9.54 -22.37 -18.32
C THR A 4 9.46 -20.91 -18.74
N VAL A 5 10.59 -20.20 -18.68
CA VAL A 5 10.72 -18.82 -19.17
C VAL A 5 10.71 -18.68 -20.70
N VAL A 6 10.51 -19.78 -21.41
CA VAL A 6 10.41 -19.82 -22.88
C VAL A 6 9.00 -20.19 -23.32
N GLY A 7 8.38 -21.12 -22.62
CA GLY A 7 7.16 -21.76 -23.06
C GLY A 7 6.68 -22.81 -22.06
N ILE A 8 5.56 -23.42 -22.41
CA ILE A 8 5.01 -24.57 -21.70
C ILE A 8 5.28 -25.81 -22.54
N PHE A 9 5.94 -26.78 -21.95
CA PHE A 9 6.33 -28.01 -22.62
C PHE A 9 5.65 -29.20 -21.96
N VAL A 10 5.06 -30.10 -22.75
CA VAL A 10 4.61 -31.40 -22.26
C VAL A 10 5.60 -32.44 -22.73
N ILE A 11 6.28 -33.07 -21.78
CA ILE A 11 7.36 -34.03 -22.03
C ILE A 11 6.89 -35.45 -21.72
N ASP A 12 7.38 -36.41 -22.50
CA ASP A 12 7.22 -37.84 -22.22
C ASP A 12 8.20 -38.32 -21.14
N GLU A 13 8.11 -39.59 -20.75
CA GLU A 13 9.00 -40.24 -19.78
C GLU A 13 10.48 -40.26 -20.20
N LEU A 14 10.78 -39.97 -21.47
CA LEU A 14 12.12 -39.92 -22.07
C LEU A 14 12.64 -38.47 -22.24
N GLU A 15 11.97 -37.48 -21.62
CA GLU A 15 12.29 -36.04 -21.68
C GLU A 15 12.08 -35.40 -23.07
N ASN A 16 11.38 -36.07 -23.99
CA ASN A 16 11.05 -35.51 -25.29
C ASN A 16 9.75 -34.71 -25.20
N PRO A 17 9.71 -33.44 -25.63
CA PRO A 17 8.47 -32.70 -25.73
C PRO A 17 7.54 -33.33 -26.78
N ILE A 18 6.40 -33.81 -26.31
CA ILE A 18 5.28 -34.34 -27.11
C ILE A 18 4.55 -33.19 -27.81
N ASN A 19 4.28 -32.12 -27.06
CA ASN A 19 3.66 -30.90 -27.56
C ASN A 19 4.13 -29.72 -26.71
N PHE A 20 4.15 -28.52 -27.30
CA PHE A 20 4.58 -27.31 -26.61
C PHE A 20 3.83 -26.08 -27.10
N ARG A 21 3.79 -25.07 -26.23
CA ARG A 21 3.45 -23.69 -26.58
C ARG A 21 4.69 -22.86 -26.39
N ASP A 22 5.33 -22.50 -27.50
CA ASP A 22 6.33 -21.44 -27.51
C ASP A 22 5.58 -20.10 -27.57
N PHE A 23 5.92 -19.20 -26.66
CA PHE A 23 5.38 -17.84 -26.69
C PHE A 23 6.11 -16.95 -27.71
N ASN A 24 6.88 -17.54 -28.64
CA ASN A 24 7.63 -16.86 -29.71
C ASN A 24 8.54 -15.73 -29.20
N GLY A 25 8.99 -15.87 -27.95
CA GLY A 25 9.79 -14.86 -27.27
C GLY A 25 9.04 -13.65 -26.70
N GLU A 26 7.72 -13.64 -26.73
CA GLU A 26 6.89 -12.65 -26.05
C GLU A 26 6.84 -12.94 -24.55
N ILE A 27 7.76 -12.33 -23.80
CA ILE A 27 7.80 -12.48 -22.35
C ILE A 27 6.50 -12.06 -21.65
N ASN A 28 5.76 -11.11 -22.23
CA ASN A 28 4.52 -10.63 -21.66
C ASN A 28 3.46 -11.74 -21.55
N LYS A 29 3.42 -12.68 -22.49
CA LYS A 29 2.50 -13.83 -22.42
C LYS A 29 2.85 -14.78 -21.28
N ILE A 30 4.15 -14.98 -21.02
CA ILE A 30 4.61 -15.78 -19.87
C ILE A 30 4.25 -15.11 -18.56
N ILE A 31 4.45 -13.79 -18.48
CA ILE A 31 4.04 -13.00 -17.31
C ILE A 31 2.53 -13.15 -17.11
N GLU A 32 1.72 -12.92 -18.15
CA GLU A 32 0.26 -13.07 -18.10
C GLU A 32 -0.16 -14.50 -17.70
N PHE A 33 0.52 -15.53 -18.20
CA PHE A 33 0.28 -16.92 -17.83
C PHE A 33 0.46 -17.14 -16.31
N TYR A 34 1.59 -16.74 -15.74
CA TYR A 34 1.82 -16.87 -14.29
C TYR A 34 0.91 -15.96 -13.46
N GLU A 35 0.52 -14.80 -14.02
CA GLU A 35 -0.42 -13.89 -13.38
C GLU A 35 -1.81 -14.49 -13.24
N LEU A 36 -2.33 -15.09 -14.32
CA LEU A 36 -3.63 -15.76 -14.34
C LEU A 36 -3.66 -16.97 -13.40
N ILE A 37 -2.58 -17.77 -13.36
CA ILE A 37 -2.46 -18.86 -12.38
C ILE A 37 -2.52 -18.33 -10.95
N GLY A 38 -1.86 -17.19 -10.69
CA GLY A 38 -1.92 -16.51 -9.39
C GLY A 38 -3.29 -15.92 -9.05
N GLU A 39 -4.18 -15.76 -10.03
CA GLU A 39 -5.57 -15.29 -9.90
C GLU A 39 -6.57 -16.46 -9.91
N ASN A 40 -6.08 -17.71 -9.82
CA ASN A 40 -6.87 -18.93 -9.87
C ASN A 40 -7.61 -19.16 -11.20
N ASN A 41 -7.03 -18.73 -12.32
CA ASN A 41 -7.56 -18.96 -13.66
C ASN A 41 -6.53 -19.69 -14.54
N LEU A 42 -6.99 -20.56 -15.44
CA LEU A 42 -6.14 -21.15 -16.48
C LEU A 42 -6.17 -20.30 -17.76
N PRO A 43 -5.00 -19.99 -18.33
CA PRO A 43 -4.93 -19.33 -19.62
C PRO A 43 -5.51 -20.19 -20.74
N GLN A 44 -6.26 -19.58 -21.67
CA GLN A 44 -6.90 -20.29 -22.79
C GLN A 44 -5.88 -21.04 -23.66
N GLU A 45 -4.71 -20.46 -23.90
CA GLU A 45 -3.64 -21.11 -24.67
C GLU A 45 -3.18 -22.44 -24.04
N PHE A 46 -3.23 -22.53 -22.71
CA PHE A 46 -2.88 -23.73 -21.97
C PHE A 46 -4.01 -24.76 -21.98
N ILE A 47 -5.27 -24.32 -21.89
CA ILE A 47 -6.44 -25.20 -22.05
C ILE A 47 -6.41 -25.87 -23.43
N ASN A 48 -6.20 -25.08 -24.49
CA ASN A 48 -6.12 -25.60 -25.86
C ASN A 48 -4.98 -26.63 -26.02
N LEU A 49 -3.84 -26.42 -25.34
CA LEU A 49 -2.74 -27.39 -25.33
C LEU A 49 -3.14 -28.72 -24.68
N LEU A 50 -3.88 -28.66 -23.56
CA LEU A 50 -4.37 -29.87 -22.87
C LEU A 50 -5.43 -30.59 -23.69
N GLU A 51 -6.32 -29.87 -24.39
CA GLU A 51 -7.32 -30.44 -25.29
C GLU A 51 -6.67 -31.18 -26.46
N GLU A 52 -5.69 -30.59 -27.14
CA GLU A 52 -4.92 -31.25 -28.21
C GLU A 52 -4.24 -32.53 -27.71
N LEU A 53 -3.76 -32.55 -26.47
CA LEU A 53 -3.13 -33.73 -25.89
C LEU A 53 -4.16 -34.81 -25.52
N SER A 54 -5.34 -34.42 -25.06
CA SER A 54 -6.44 -35.34 -24.79
C SER A 54 -6.97 -36.01 -26.06
N GLU A 55 -7.07 -35.27 -27.17
CA GLU A 55 -7.41 -35.83 -28.49
C GLU A 55 -6.40 -36.92 -28.93
N ASN A 56 -5.14 -36.78 -28.52
CA ASN A 56 -4.08 -37.75 -28.76
C ASN A 56 -4.00 -38.87 -27.69
N GLY A 57 -4.94 -38.92 -26.74
CA GLY A 57 -5.06 -39.96 -25.73
C GLY A 57 -4.34 -39.69 -24.40
N TYR A 58 -3.79 -38.49 -24.19
CA TYR A 58 -3.11 -38.11 -22.95
C TYR A 58 -4.06 -37.37 -22.00
N ASN A 59 -4.49 -38.04 -20.92
CA ASN A 59 -5.46 -37.48 -19.95
C ASN A 59 -4.90 -37.28 -18.53
N GLU A 60 -3.71 -37.81 -18.24
CA GLU A 60 -3.02 -37.63 -16.96
C GLU A 60 -1.75 -36.78 -17.14
N PHE A 61 -1.63 -35.73 -16.34
CA PHE A 61 -0.52 -34.78 -16.39
C PHE A 61 0.22 -34.72 -15.05
N ILE A 62 1.54 -34.62 -15.08
CA ILE A 62 2.37 -34.36 -13.90
C ILE A 62 2.86 -32.91 -13.95
N VAL A 63 2.70 -32.18 -12.84
CA VAL A 63 3.04 -30.75 -12.72
C VAL A 63 3.80 -30.51 -11.40
N ASP A 64 4.69 -29.52 -11.39
CA ASP A 64 5.49 -29.15 -10.21
C ASP A 64 4.86 -28.01 -9.37
N ASN A 65 3.83 -27.35 -9.89
CA ASN A 65 3.08 -26.30 -9.22
C ASN A 65 1.74 -26.81 -8.68
N SER A 66 1.53 -26.71 -7.37
CA SER A 66 0.31 -27.21 -6.70
C SER A 66 -0.94 -26.44 -7.13
N ASN A 67 -0.85 -25.13 -7.34
CA ASN A 67 -1.98 -24.32 -7.81
C ASN A 67 -2.39 -24.74 -9.22
N LEU A 68 -1.42 -24.96 -10.10
CA LEU A 68 -1.68 -25.41 -11.47
C LEU A 68 -2.31 -26.82 -11.47
N SER A 69 -1.86 -27.73 -10.59
CA SER A 69 -2.50 -29.04 -10.41
C SER A 69 -3.96 -28.92 -10.00
N ASN A 70 -4.26 -28.06 -9.01
CA ASN A 70 -5.62 -27.84 -8.55
C ASN A 70 -6.51 -27.24 -9.64
N LEU A 71 -6.00 -26.27 -10.39
CA LEU A 71 -6.72 -25.62 -11.48
C LEU A 71 -7.02 -26.59 -12.65
N ILE A 72 -6.08 -27.48 -12.98
CA ILE A 72 -6.33 -28.51 -14.00
C ILE A 72 -7.41 -29.48 -13.50
N ASN A 73 -7.34 -29.92 -12.24
CA ASN A 73 -8.32 -30.85 -11.66
C ASN A 73 -9.73 -30.26 -11.50
N GLN A 74 -9.85 -28.93 -11.40
CA GLN A 74 -11.15 -28.26 -11.44
C GLN A 74 -11.82 -28.34 -12.82
N ASN A 75 -11.04 -28.53 -13.88
CA ASN A 75 -11.56 -28.79 -15.21
C ASN A 75 -11.80 -30.30 -15.37
N SER A 76 -13.06 -30.70 -15.41
CA SER A 76 -13.52 -32.10 -15.38
C SER A 76 -12.96 -33.02 -16.47
N ASN A 77 -12.29 -32.47 -17.48
CA ASN A 77 -11.77 -33.21 -18.64
C ASN A 77 -10.34 -33.71 -18.42
N PHE A 78 -9.64 -33.25 -17.37
CA PHE A 78 -8.21 -33.51 -17.18
C PHE A 78 -7.91 -33.94 -15.75
N ASN A 79 -6.85 -34.74 -15.57
CA ASN A 79 -6.32 -35.08 -14.27
C ASN A 79 -4.86 -34.64 -14.17
N ALA A 80 -4.50 -33.89 -13.14
CA ALA A 80 -3.16 -33.46 -12.84
C ALA A 80 -2.71 -33.94 -11.46
N LYS A 81 -1.54 -34.56 -11.41
CA LYS A 81 -0.83 -34.94 -10.19
C LYS A 81 0.27 -33.93 -9.91
N HIS A 82 0.27 -33.39 -8.70
CA HIS A 82 1.35 -32.55 -8.20
C HIS A 82 2.48 -33.44 -7.67
N GLU A 83 3.68 -33.32 -8.23
CA GLU A 83 4.85 -34.10 -7.80
C GLU A 83 6.08 -33.19 -7.66
N VAL A 84 6.58 -33.07 -6.44
CA VAL A 84 7.81 -32.32 -6.14
C VAL A 84 8.67 -33.12 -5.15
N PRO A 85 9.92 -33.47 -5.50
CA PRO A 85 10.60 -33.19 -6.77
C PRO A 85 10.18 -34.17 -7.88
N CYS A 86 9.90 -33.66 -9.08
CA CYS A 86 9.78 -34.48 -10.29
C CYS A 86 11.14 -34.45 -11.04
N PRO A 87 11.91 -35.56 -11.05
CA PRO A 87 13.25 -35.58 -11.66
C PRO A 87 13.23 -35.21 -13.14
N LEU A 88 12.18 -35.62 -13.86
CA LEU A 88 11.97 -35.40 -15.29
C LEU A 88 11.79 -33.90 -15.64
N ILE A 89 11.00 -33.19 -14.84
CA ILE A 89 10.80 -31.74 -15.02
C ILE A 89 12.10 -31.00 -14.66
N GLN A 90 12.80 -31.45 -13.63
CA GLN A 90 14.04 -30.84 -13.19
C GLN A 90 15.18 -31.00 -14.21
N SER A 91 15.38 -32.20 -14.74
CA SER A 91 16.38 -32.46 -15.79
C SER A 91 16.08 -31.66 -17.07
N PHE A 92 14.81 -31.59 -17.46
CA PHE A 92 14.38 -30.77 -18.59
C PHE A 92 14.67 -29.28 -18.38
N LYS A 93 14.38 -28.73 -17.19
CA LYS A 93 14.67 -27.33 -16.85
C LYS A 93 16.18 -27.04 -16.80
N LEU A 94 17.00 -28.00 -16.34
CA LEU A 94 18.46 -27.86 -16.32
C LEU A 94 19.08 -27.87 -17.72
N ASN A 95 18.52 -28.67 -18.64
CA ASN A 95 18.99 -28.80 -20.01
C ASN A 95 18.17 -27.99 -21.03
N LEU A 96 17.45 -26.95 -20.56
CA LEU A 96 16.44 -26.24 -21.35
C LEU A 96 16.92 -25.80 -22.74
N ILE A 97 18.12 -25.22 -22.84
CA ILE A 97 18.69 -24.76 -24.11
C ILE A 97 18.79 -25.93 -25.11
N ASN A 98 19.36 -27.06 -24.69
CA ASN A 98 19.56 -28.23 -25.55
C ASN A 98 18.23 -28.89 -25.89
N SER A 99 17.31 -28.96 -24.93
CA SER A 99 15.99 -29.57 -25.11
C SER A 99 15.12 -28.77 -26.08
N VAL A 100 15.19 -27.44 -26.02
CA VAL A 100 14.34 -26.53 -26.79
C VAL A 100 14.90 -26.29 -28.21
N ASN A 101 16.22 -26.23 -28.36
CA ASN A 101 16.90 -26.11 -29.67
C ASN A 101 16.59 -27.28 -30.62
N LYS A 102 16.39 -28.50 -30.08
CA LYS A 102 16.02 -29.69 -30.88
C LYS A 102 14.69 -29.54 -31.62
N TYR A 103 13.81 -28.64 -31.15
CA TYR A 103 12.44 -28.48 -31.66
C TYR A 103 12.24 -27.11 -32.34
N GLY A 104 13.33 -26.49 -32.80
CA GLY A 104 13.29 -25.29 -33.64
C GLY A 104 13.17 -23.96 -32.89
N VAL A 105 13.10 -24.01 -31.56
CA VAL A 105 13.08 -22.81 -30.72
C VAL A 105 14.53 -22.46 -30.36
N GLN A 106 15.08 -21.46 -31.03
CA GLN A 106 16.45 -21.01 -30.77
C GLN A 106 16.44 -19.97 -29.65
N ILE A 107 17.10 -20.30 -28.53
CA ILE A 107 17.27 -19.38 -27.42
C ILE A 107 18.70 -19.39 -26.88
N THR A 108 19.22 -18.19 -26.58
CA THR A 108 20.54 -18.03 -25.97
C THR A 108 20.45 -17.99 -24.45
N GLU A 109 21.56 -18.32 -23.78
CA GLU A 109 21.66 -18.20 -22.32
C GLU A 109 21.41 -16.76 -21.85
N GLU A 110 21.85 -15.77 -22.62
CA GLU A 110 21.62 -14.36 -22.33
C GLU A 110 20.12 -14.00 -22.37
N GLN A 111 19.39 -14.49 -23.37
CA GLN A 111 17.94 -14.29 -23.48
C GLN A 111 17.20 -14.98 -22.32
N ILE A 112 17.59 -16.20 -21.93
CA ILE A 112 17.02 -16.88 -20.76
C ILE A 112 17.24 -16.04 -19.51
N ARG A 113 18.45 -15.53 -19.29
CA ARG A 113 18.77 -14.72 -18.11
C ARG A 113 17.97 -13.42 -18.08
N GLU A 114 17.88 -12.72 -19.20
CA GLU A 114 17.09 -11.49 -19.31
C GLU A 114 15.60 -11.77 -19.05
N ARG A 115 15.07 -12.86 -19.60
CA ARG A 115 13.67 -13.23 -19.41
C ARG A 115 13.37 -13.64 -17.98
N SER A 116 14.20 -14.48 -17.38
CA SER A 116 14.08 -14.86 -15.97
C SER A 116 14.09 -13.64 -15.05
N LYS A 117 14.98 -12.67 -15.33
CA LYS A 117 15.05 -11.42 -14.58
C LYS A 117 13.75 -10.62 -14.70
N LYS A 118 13.28 -10.36 -15.93
CA LYS A 118 12.04 -9.59 -16.17
C LYS A 118 10.80 -10.26 -15.56
N LEU A 119 10.70 -11.59 -15.68
CA LEU A 119 9.62 -12.36 -15.07
C LEU A 119 9.65 -12.23 -13.54
N GLY A 120 10.82 -12.42 -12.93
CA GLY A 120 11.00 -12.26 -11.49
C GLY A 120 10.66 -10.85 -11.00
N GLU A 121 11.11 -9.82 -11.72
CA GLU A 121 10.78 -8.42 -11.41
C GLU A 121 9.26 -8.16 -11.48
N SER A 122 8.58 -8.64 -12.52
CA SER A 122 7.13 -8.45 -12.68
C SER A 122 6.34 -9.15 -11.58
N LEU A 123 6.64 -10.42 -11.30
CA LEU A 123 5.97 -11.20 -10.27
C LEU A 123 6.22 -10.62 -8.87
N ALA A 124 7.44 -10.16 -8.58
CA ALA A 124 7.75 -9.48 -7.33
C ALA A 124 6.95 -8.17 -7.18
N LYS A 125 6.92 -7.34 -8.23
CA LYS A 125 6.14 -6.09 -8.24
C LYS A 125 4.66 -6.33 -8.00
N LYS A 126 4.06 -7.34 -8.65
CA LYS A 126 2.64 -7.68 -8.46
C LYS A 126 2.37 -8.22 -7.06
N SER A 127 3.28 -9.03 -6.51
CA SER A 127 3.18 -9.53 -5.13
C SER A 127 3.24 -8.40 -4.10
N ILE A 128 4.13 -7.43 -4.29
CA ILE A 128 4.20 -6.21 -3.46
C ILE A 128 2.92 -5.39 -3.60
N SER A 129 2.44 -5.16 -4.83
CA SER A 129 1.21 -4.42 -5.08
C SER A 129 -0.01 -5.07 -4.39
N ARG A 130 -0.13 -6.40 -4.44
CA ARG A 130 -1.17 -7.15 -3.74
C ARG A 130 -1.05 -7.03 -2.23
N ALA A 131 0.17 -7.00 -1.70
CA ALA A 131 0.40 -6.83 -0.26
C ALA A 131 0.07 -5.41 0.21
N SER A 132 0.49 -4.38 -0.54
CA SER A 132 0.28 -2.97 -0.20
C SER A 132 -1.16 -2.50 -0.41
N GLY A 133 -1.91 -3.13 -1.32
CA GLY A 133 -3.31 -2.81 -1.60
C GLY A 133 -4.32 -3.49 -0.67
N LYS A 134 -3.89 -4.15 0.41
CA LYS A 134 -4.83 -4.71 1.39
C LYS A 134 -5.48 -3.59 2.19
N ASP A 135 -6.80 -3.46 2.08
CA ASP A 135 -7.60 -2.43 2.76
C ASP A 135 -7.30 -2.34 4.27
N ASP A 136 -7.04 -3.47 4.92
CA ASP A 136 -6.70 -3.53 6.35
C ASP A 136 -5.43 -2.73 6.70
N ILE A 137 -4.42 -2.73 5.82
CA ILE A 137 -3.18 -1.98 6.02
C ILE A 137 -3.46 -0.48 5.92
N LEU A 138 -4.26 -0.07 4.94
CA LEU A 138 -4.65 1.33 4.75
C LEU A 138 -5.49 1.84 5.92
N ILE A 139 -6.44 1.05 6.41
CA ILE A 139 -7.26 1.40 7.57
C ILE A 139 -6.38 1.60 8.81
N ILE A 140 -5.45 0.67 9.08
CA ILE A 140 -4.51 0.80 10.20
C ILE A 140 -3.65 2.06 10.07
N GLN A 141 -3.16 2.36 8.85
CA GLN A 141 -2.38 3.57 8.60
C GLN A 141 -3.20 4.85 8.83
N MET A 142 -4.48 4.87 8.42
CA MET A 142 -5.36 6.02 8.64
C MET A 142 -5.62 6.25 10.14
N ILE A 143 -5.90 5.18 10.90
CA ILE A 143 -6.10 5.26 12.35
C ILE A 143 -4.85 5.82 13.04
N ASN A 144 -3.68 5.26 12.72
CA ASN A 144 -2.41 5.74 13.28
C ASN A 144 -2.15 7.21 12.93
N THR A 145 -2.48 7.62 11.70
CA THR A 145 -2.34 9.02 11.26
C THR A 145 -3.26 9.94 12.05
N LEU A 146 -4.51 9.54 12.27
CA LEU A 146 -5.46 10.31 13.10
C LEU A 146 -4.97 10.47 14.54
N ASP A 147 -4.41 9.42 15.13
CA ASP A 147 -3.86 9.47 16.49
C ASP A 147 -2.61 10.35 16.59
N LEU A 148 -1.74 10.30 15.59
CA LEU A 148 -0.59 11.20 15.49
C LEU A 148 -1.04 12.67 15.36
N LEU A 149 -2.03 12.94 14.51
CA LEU A 149 -2.58 14.29 14.34
C LEU A 149 -3.17 14.83 15.64
N LYS A 150 -3.93 14.03 16.39
CA LYS A 150 -4.44 14.42 17.72
C LYS A 150 -3.32 14.77 18.70
N LYS A 151 -2.27 13.94 18.77
CA LYS A 151 -1.10 14.20 19.63
C LYS A 151 -0.38 15.48 19.23
N THR A 152 -0.18 15.69 17.93
CA THR A 152 0.49 16.89 17.40
C THR A 152 -0.33 18.16 17.67
N ILE A 153 -1.66 18.12 17.53
CA ILE A 153 -2.53 19.27 17.86
C ILE A 153 -2.46 19.62 19.33
N ASN A 154 -2.48 18.61 20.22
CA ASN A 154 -2.31 18.84 21.65
C ASN A 154 -0.94 19.47 21.95
N LEU A 155 0.13 18.96 21.33
CA LEU A 155 1.47 19.52 21.48
C LEU A 155 1.52 20.99 21.02
N PHE A 156 0.97 21.31 19.85
CA PHE A 156 0.91 22.69 19.37
C PHE A 156 0.09 23.58 20.28
N SER A 157 -1.01 23.07 20.80
CA SER A 157 -1.87 23.83 21.73
C SER A 157 -1.14 24.16 23.03
N THR A 158 -0.38 23.22 23.59
CA THR A 158 0.48 23.49 24.76
C THR A 158 1.57 24.49 24.43
N ARG A 159 2.24 24.39 23.27
CA ARG A 159 3.27 25.35 22.86
C ARG A 159 2.73 26.77 22.65
N ILE A 160 1.56 26.91 22.05
CA ILE A 160 0.90 28.22 21.89
C ILE A 160 0.55 28.81 23.25
N ARG A 161 0.07 27.99 24.21
CA ARG A 161 -0.15 28.44 25.59
C ARG A 161 1.14 28.92 26.24
N GLU A 162 2.22 28.17 26.15
CA GLU A 162 3.52 28.57 26.71
C GLU A 162 4.02 29.90 26.12
N TRP A 163 3.95 30.07 24.79
CA TRP A 163 4.41 31.29 24.13
C TRP A 163 3.52 32.49 24.43
N TYR A 164 2.19 32.32 24.35
CA TYR A 164 1.26 33.40 24.65
C TYR A 164 1.20 33.73 26.14
N GLY A 165 1.48 32.77 27.02
CA GLY A 165 1.61 32.99 28.45
C GLY A 165 2.71 33.99 28.82
N LEU A 166 3.72 34.18 27.96
CA LEU A 166 4.70 35.28 28.14
C LEU A 166 4.05 36.66 27.99
N HIS A 167 2.98 36.76 27.19
CA HIS A 167 2.23 38.00 26.96
C HIS A 167 1.05 38.18 27.91
N PHE A 168 0.32 37.12 28.20
CA PHE A 168 -0.90 37.17 29.02
C PHE A 168 -1.06 35.86 29.83
N PRO A 169 -0.25 35.65 30.88
CA PRO A 169 -0.22 34.41 31.65
C PRO A 169 -1.52 34.12 32.39
N GLU A 170 -2.27 35.14 32.79
CA GLU A 170 -3.52 34.95 33.52
C GLU A 170 -4.61 34.31 32.65
N LEU A 171 -4.58 34.54 31.33
CA LEU A 171 -5.49 33.89 30.39
C LEU A 171 -5.21 32.39 30.27
N THR A 172 -3.94 31.98 30.29
CA THR A 172 -3.54 30.57 30.17
C THR A 172 -3.82 29.76 31.42
N ASP A 173 -3.58 30.35 32.59
CA ASP A 173 -3.48 29.59 33.84
C ASP A 173 -4.81 29.51 34.61
N LYS A 174 -5.73 30.44 34.36
CA LYS A 174 -6.91 30.63 35.21
C LYS A 174 -8.25 30.65 34.49
N ILE A 175 -8.28 31.04 33.21
CA ILE A 175 -9.55 31.44 32.59
C ILE A 175 -10.01 30.48 31.49
N ILE A 176 -9.13 30.08 30.57
CA ILE A 176 -9.51 29.27 29.40
C ILE A 176 -8.79 27.94 29.42
N GLU A 177 -9.49 26.86 29.74
CA GLU A 177 -8.95 25.49 29.72
C GLU A 177 -8.97 24.86 28.32
N ASP A 178 -9.98 25.17 27.50
CA ASP A 178 -10.10 24.62 26.15
C ASP A 178 -9.04 25.18 25.19
N HIS A 179 -8.20 24.30 24.66
CA HIS A 179 -7.15 24.61 23.69
C HIS A 179 -7.70 25.24 22.40
N VAL A 180 -8.86 24.79 21.93
CA VAL A 180 -9.44 25.29 20.67
C VAL A 180 -9.95 26.71 20.87
N LEU A 181 -10.68 26.96 21.96
CA LEU A 181 -11.14 28.30 22.31
C LEU A 181 -9.97 29.26 22.56
N PHE A 182 -8.93 28.80 23.25
CA PHE A 182 -7.72 29.59 23.51
C PHE A 182 -6.99 29.98 22.21
N SER A 183 -6.77 29.01 21.31
CA SER A 183 -6.18 29.25 19.99
C SER A 183 -7.01 30.24 19.15
N LYS A 184 -8.36 30.13 19.19
CA LYS A 184 -9.25 31.07 18.51
C LYS A 184 -9.14 32.48 19.07
N LEU A 185 -9.09 32.64 20.40
CA LEU A 185 -8.92 33.94 21.04
C LEU A 185 -7.65 34.64 20.58
N ILE A 186 -6.52 33.93 20.57
CA ILE A 186 -5.24 34.49 20.13
C ILE A 186 -5.30 34.85 18.64
N SER A 187 -5.82 33.94 17.81
CA SER A 187 -5.91 34.17 16.38
C SER A 187 -6.81 35.36 15.99
N ILE A 188 -7.82 35.70 16.79
CA ILE A 188 -8.85 36.67 16.43
C ILE A 188 -8.70 38.02 17.15
N ILE A 189 -8.33 37.97 18.43
CA ILE A 189 -8.20 39.17 19.29
C ILE A 189 -6.74 39.59 19.38
N GLY A 190 -5.83 38.63 19.54
CA GLY A 190 -4.40 38.89 19.56
C GLY A 190 -3.93 39.53 20.86
N ASN A 191 -3.61 40.82 20.81
CA ASN A 191 -3.06 41.56 21.94
C ASN A 191 -4.09 41.66 23.08
N ARG A 192 -3.64 41.51 24.34
CA ARG A 192 -4.45 41.64 25.56
C ARG A 192 -5.22 42.97 25.64
N GLU A 193 -4.70 44.04 25.06
CA GLU A 193 -5.36 45.36 24.98
C GLU A 193 -6.67 45.32 24.18
N ASN A 194 -6.78 44.39 23.22
CA ASN A 194 -7.97 44.24 22.39
C ASN A 194 -9.08 43.40 23.06
N PHE A 195 -8.84 42.88 24.27
CA PHE A 195 -9.84 42.13 25.04
C PHE A 195 -10.84 43.08 25.68
N THR A 196 -11.66 43.73 24.85
CA THR A 196 -12.79 44.55 25.27
C THR A 196 -14.08 43.75 25.28
N LYS A 197 -15.09 44.26 25.99
CA LYS A 197 -16.41 43.62 26.06
C LYS A 197 -17.05 43.50 24.67
N GLU A 198 -16.97 44.53 23.83
CA GLU A 198 -17.53 44.47 22.48
C GLU A 198 -16.85 43.38 21.64
N ASN A 199 -15.51 43.37 21.59
CA ASN A 199 -14.75 42.42 20.77
C ASN A 199 -14.96 40.97 21.19
N LEU A 200 -15.08 40.72 22.50
CA LEU A 200 -15.34 39.38 23.03
C LEU A 200 -16.78 38.94 22.78
N GLN A 201 -17.78 39.80 22.99
CA GLN A 201 -19.19 39.43 22.77
C GLN A 201 -19.56 39.30 21.29
N GLU A 202 -18.93 40.07 20.41
CA GLU A 202 -19.16 39.98 18.96
C GLU A 202 -18.68 38.62 18.40
N LYS A 203 -17.56 38.12 18.92
CA LYS A 203 -16.85 36.97 18.31
C LYS A 203 -16.94 35.68 19.12
N PHE A 204 -17.34 35.75 20.39
CA PHE A 204 -17.38 34.61 21.31
C PHE A 204 -18.58 34.67 22.27
N SER A 205 -19.14 33.49 22.56
CA SER A 205 -20.26 33.34 23.49
C SER A 205 -19.76 32.98 24.89
N PHE A 206 -19.20 33.95 25.61
CA PHE A 206 -18.82 33.78 27.02
C PHE A 206 -19.97 34.12 27.97
N LYS A 207 -19.98 33.49 29.15
CA LYS A 207 -20.82 33.92 30.28
C LYS A 207 -20.31 35.26 30.80
N ASP A 208 -21.20 36.11 31.33
CA ASP A 208 -20.85 37.45 31.82
C ASP A 208 -19.74 37.42 32.88
N TYR A 209 -19.73 36.42 33.77
CA TYR A 209 -18.67 36.23 34.76
C TYR A 209 -17.30 36.06 34.11
N THR A 210 -17.16 35.10 33.19
CA THR A 210 -15.90 34.80 32.48
C THR A 210 -15.45 36.00 31.66
N LEU A 211 -16.37 36.70 31.01
CA LEU A 211 -16.04 37.87 30.21
C LEU A 211 -15.46 39.00 31.08
N ASN A 212 -16.09 39.32 32.21
CA ASN A 212 -15.60 40.33 33.14
C ASN A 212 -14.24 39.93 33.74
N GLU A 213 -14.04 38.64 34.01
CA GLU A 213 -12.77 38.12 34.52
C GLU A 213 -11.64 38.29 33.49
N ILE A 214 -11.88 37.94 32.22
CA ILE A 214 -10.89 38.13 31.14
C ILE A 214 -10.48 39.60 31.02
N ILE A 215 -11.44 40.53 31.03
CA ILE A 215 -11.17 41.97 30.91
C ILE A 215 -10.40 42.49 32.12
N THR A 216 -10.78 42.06 33.33
CA THR A 216 -10.11 42.49 34.56
C THR A 216 -8.66 42.00 34.59
N GLN A 217 -8.42 40.76 34.14
CA GLN A 217 -7.08 40.18 34.08
C GLN A 217 -6.26 40.77 32.93
N SER A 218 -6.86 41.16 31.79
CA SER A 218 -6.11 41.78 30.69
C SER A 218 -5.55 43.15 31.08
N GLN A 219 -6.31 43.93 31.85
CA GLN A 219 -5.88 45.24 32.37
C GLN A 219 -4.80 45.15 33.44
N ASN A 220 -4.84 44.09 34.27
CA ASN A 220 -3.91 43.89 35.38
C ASN A 220 -2.82 42.84 35.08
N SER A 221 -2.66 42.46 33.80
CA SER A 221 -1.76 41.37 33.42
C SER A 221 -0.30 41.70 33.73
N MET A 222 0.43 40.72 34.25
CA MET A 222 1.87 40.80 34.49
C MET A 222 2.72 40.41 33.27
N GLY A 223 2.10 40.06 32.15
CA GLY A 223 2.79 39.59 30.97
C GLY A 223 3.55 40.70 30.22
N ALA A 224 4.57 40.30 29.47
CA ALA A 224 5.42 41.21 28.70
C ALA A 224 4.74 41.69 27.41
N GLU A 225 5.17 42.84 26.90
CA GLU A 225 4.90 43.20 25.50
C GLU A 225 5.85 42.43 24.60
N ILE A 226 5.29 41.57 23.76
CA ILE A 226 6.02 40.77 22.78
C ILE A 226 5.34 40.88 21.42
N ASP A 227 6.11 40.66 20.36
CA ASP A 227 5.54 40.58 19.02
C ASP A 227 4.70 39.30 18.87
N LEU A 228 3.40 39.49 18.65
CA LEU A 228 2.42 38.41 18.55
C LEU A 228 2.23 37.92 17.12
N ASP A 229 2.83 38.55 16.11
CA ASP A 229 2.57 38.24 14.69
C ASP A 229 2.74 36.75 14.37
N ASN A 230 3.85 36.18 14.87
CA ASN A 230 4.16 34.76 14.65
C ASN A 230 3.22 33.85 15.42
N ILE A 231 2.84 34.21 16.65
CA ILE A 231 1.93 33.42 17.49
C ILE A 231 0.53 33.44 16.90
N GLN A 232 0.06 34.60 16.42
CA GLN A 232 -1.25 34.74 15.75
C GLN A 232 -1.30 33.96 14.44
N LYS A 233 -0.25 34.02 13.61
CA LYS A 233 -0.16 33.24 12.37
C LYS A 233 -0.12 31.73 12.64
N PHE A 234 0.47 31.31 13.76
CA PHE A 234 0.58 29.90 14.13
C PHE A 234 -0.67 29.36 14.86
N SER A 235 -1.42 30.23 15.53
CA SER A 235 -2.58 29.85 16.35
C SER A 235 -3.64 29.03 15.59
N PRO A 236 -4.03 29.36 14.34
CA PRO A 236 -5.00 28.58 13.58
C PRO A 236 -4.66 27.10 13.41
N TYR A 237 -3.38 26.71 13.41
CA TYR A 237 -3.00 25.30 13.20
C TYR A 237 -3.34 24.40 14.39
N ALA A 238 -3.53 24.97 15.59
CA ALA A 238 -4.04 24.23 16.74
C ALA A 238 -5.57 24.01 16.72
N LYS A 239 -6.29 24.58 15.72
CA LYS A 239 -7.74 24.43 15.55
C LYS A 239 -8.13 23.22 14.68
N VAL A 240 -7.18 22.59 13.98
CA VAL A 240 -7.50 21.84 12.75
C VAL A 240 -8.25 20.52 12.96
N LEU A 241 -8.40 19.93 14.15
CA LEU A 241 -9.19 18.69 14.32
C LEU A 241 -9.93 18.60 15.67
N GLN A 242 -10.97 19.39 15.85
CA GLN A 242 -12.10 19.04 16.73
C GLN A 242 -13.42 19.44 16.09
#